data_AF-A0A3S1CIY2-F1
#
_entry.id   AF-A0A3S1CIY2-F1
#
_cell.length_a   1.000
_cell.length_b   1.000
_cell.length_c   1.000
_cell.angle_alpha   90.00
_cell.angle_beta   90.00
_cell.angle_gamma   90.00
#
_symmetry.space_group_name_H-M   'P 1'
#
loop_
_entity.id
_entity.type
_entity.pdbx_description
1 polymer ?
#
loop_
_entity_poly.entity_id
_entity_poly.type
_entity_poly.pdbx_seq_one_letter_code
_entity_poly.pdbx_strand_id
1 'polypeptide(L)'
;MQVTKLFTAAVLGIGILSTAILPAMADKKFDNFKKNQLAQFKGDSHPETCKEKTITRGSLRYDLCQHKGKPAYIRITDDGTPISFYEFKNRQLVQSCSIDAFICSGYKNNRLVAIWNLEAQTVDFNVSSESNREIETSNLAEAKKALRIFGYK
;
A
#
# COMPACT_ATOMS: atom_id res chain seq x y z
N MET A 1 -33.38 -56.28 10.01
CA MET A 1 -34.34 -55.62 9.10
C MET A 1 -34.15 -54.12 9.25
N GLN A 2 -33.65 -53.46 8.21
CA GLN A 2 -33.55 -52.00 8.08
C GLN A 2 -34.95 -51.38 8.17
N VAL A 3 -35.12 -50.22 8.82
CA VAL A 3 -35.60 -48.98 8.17
C VAL A 3 -35.11 -47.78 8.99
N THR A 4 -34.33 -46.94 8.33
CA THR A 4 -33.83 -45.61 8.69
C THR A 4 -34.95 -44.68 9.19
N LYS A 5 -34.73 -43.95 10.30
CA LYS A 5 -35.57 -42.80 10.65
C LYS A 5 -34.81 -41.51 10.40
N LEU A 6 -35.42 -40.70 9.55
CA LEU A 6 -34.93 -39.45 8.98
C LEU A 6 -34.62 -38.39 10.04
N PHE A 7 -33.50 -37.69 9.82
CA PHE A 7 -33.20 -36.40 10.43
C PHE A 7 -34.25 -35.37 9.99
N THR A 8 -34.99 -34.80 10.93
CA THR A 8 -35.81 -33.62 10.67
C THR A 8 -34.97 -32.38 10.90
N ALA A 9 -34.74 -31.63 9.83
CA ALA A 9 -34.13 -30.32 9.84
C ALA A 9 -35.09 -29.28 10.42
N ALA A 10 -34.55 -28.35 11.21
CA ALA A 10 -35.15 -27.04 11.45
C ALA A 10 -34.02 -26.01 11.67
N VAL A 11 -33.40 -25.58 10.57
CA VAL A 11 -32.68 -24.29 10.51
C VAL A 11 -33.48 -23.40 9.57
N LEU A 12 -34.53 -22.80 10.11
CA LEU A 12 -35.25 -21.69 9.49
C LEU A 12 -34.69 -20.40 10.09
N GLY A 13 -33.59 -19.95 9.50
CA GLY A 13 -33.00 -18.63 9.67
C GLY A 13 -32.74 -18.06 8.28
N ILE A 14 -33.84 -17.71 7.63
CA ILE A 14 -33.94 -17.11 6.30
C ILE A 14 -32.97 -15.94 6.15
N GLY A 15 -32.15 -15.98 5.10
CA GLY A 15 -31.29 -14.87 4.72
C GLY A 15 -30.35 -15.14 3.54
N ILE A 16 -30.68 -16.07 2.65
CA ILE A 16 -30.00 -16.16 1.35
C ILE A 16 -30.57 -15.05 0.47
N LEU A 17 -29.86 -13.93 0.34
CA LEU A 17 -29.98 -13.03 -0.80
C LEU A 17 -28.88 -13.41 -1.80
N SER A 18 -29.20 -14.37 -2.66
CA SER A 18 -28.51 -14.57 -3.93
C SER A 18 -29.04 -13.53 -4.92
N THR A 19 -28.31 -12.43 -5.16
CA THR A 19 -28.39 -11.67 -6.43
C THR A 19 -27.12 -10.85 -6.66
N ALA A 20 -26.37 -11.25 -7.69
CA ALA A 20 -25.68 -10.41 -8.67
C ALA A 20 -25.12 -9.02 -8.27
N ILE A 21 -23.79 -8.91 -8.37
CA ILE A 21 -23.02 -7.86 -9.09
C ILE A 21 -23.53 -6.42 -8.94
N LEU A 22 -22.77 -5.57 -8.23
CA LEU A 22 -22.34 -4.26 -8.74
C LEU A 22 -20.96 -3.87 -8.18
N PRO A 23 -19.87 -3.99 -8.96
CA PRO A 23 -18.62 -3.29 -8.69
C PRO A 23 -18.79 -1.83 -9.08
N ALA A 24 -19.36 -0.99 -8.21
CA ALA A 24 -19.47 0.46 -8.46
C ALA A 24 -19.92 1.23 -7.21
N MET A 25 -19.21 1.10 -6.10
CA MET A 25 -19.01 2.28 -5.24
C MET A 25 -17.51 2.42 -5.05
N ALA A 26 -16.86 2.98 -6.08
CA ALA A 26 -15.75 3.86 -5.81
C ALA A 26 -16.24 4.78 -4.69
N ASP A 27 -15.71 4.60 -3.48
CA ASP A 27 -16.14 5.41 -2.34
C ASP A 27 -15.97 6.87 -2.79
N LYS A 28 -17.02 7.69 -2.72
CA LYS A 28 -16.92 9.12 -3.03
C LYS A 28 -15.75 9.74 -2.24
N LYS A 29 -15.44 9.19 -1.06
CA LYS A 29 -14.26 9.50 -0.27
C LYS A 29 -12.94 9.16 -1.00
N PHE A 30 -12.82 7.99 -1.60
CA PHE A 30 -11.63 7.58 -2.35
C PHE A 30 -11.44 8.40 -3.64
N ASP A 31 -12.53 8.67 -4.37
CA ASP A 31 -12.46 9.56 -5.54
C ASP A 31 -12.09 10.99 -5.16
N ASN A 32 -12.68 11.53 -4.10
CA ASN A 32 -12.31 12.83 -3.55
C ASN A 32 -10.85 12.84 -3.08
N PHE A 33 -10.41 11.77 -2.43
CA PHE A 33 -9.03 11.60 -2.00
C PHE A 33 -8.06 11.64 -3.19
N LYS A 34 -8.28 10.85 -4.24
CA LYS A 34 -7.45 10.86 -5.46
C LYS A 34 -7.37 12.26 -6.08
N LYS A 35 -8.51 12.95 -6.18
CA LYS A 35 -8.60 14.27 -6.84
C LYS A 35 -7.93 15.38 -6.03
N ASN A 36 -8.12 15.39 -4.71
CA ASN A 36 -7.85 16.57 -3.90
C ASN A 36 -6.72 16.41 -2.87
N GLN A 37 -6.34 15.17 -2.54
CA GLN A 37 -5.47 14.90 -1.40
C GLN A 37 -4.27 14.01 -1.74
N LEU A 38 -4.39 13.05 -2.67
CA LEU A 38 -3.32 12.12 -3.02
C LEU A 38 -2.03 12.84 -3.46
N ALA A 39 -2.16 13.97 -4.17
CA ALA A 39 -1.03 14.78 -4.61
C ALA A 39 -0.11 15.26 -3.47
N GLN A 40 -0.62 15.34 -2.23
CA GLN A 40 0.20 15.72 -1.07
C GLN A 40 1.24 14.64 -0.68
N PHE A 41 1.00 13.39 -1.07
CA PHE A 41 1.89 12.25 -0.81
C PHE A 41 2.88 12.00 -1.95
N LYS A 42 2.84 12.83 -2.99
CA LYS A 42 3.81 12.78 -4.08
C LYS A 42 5.18 13.27 -3.60
N GLY A 43 6.21 12.51 -3.97
CA GLY A 43 7.61 12.83 -3.73
C GLY A 43 8.09 14.09 -4.45
N ASP A 44 9.38 14.37 -4.32
CA ASP A 44 10.04 15.43 -5.06
C ASP A 44 9.86 15.20 -6.58
N SER A 45 9.58 16.27 -7.33
CA SER A 45 9.43 16.18 -8.79
C SER A 45 10.67 15.53 -9.41
N HIS A 46 10.46 14.50 -10.21
CA HIS A 46 11.50 13.85 -11.00
C HIS A 46 11.00 13.68 -12.45
N PRO A 47 11.90 13.65 -13.44
CA PRO A 47 11.49 13.34 -14.81
C PRO A 47 10.84 11.95 -14.87
N GLU A 48 9.92 11.76 -15.82
CA GLU A 48 9.30 10.45 -16.08
C GLU A 48 10.36 9.40 -16.43
N THR A 49 11.44 9.82 -17.10
CA THR A 49 12.60 9.02 -17.44
C THR A 49 13.73 9.16 -16.42
N CYS A 50 13.40 9.08 -15.13
CA CYS A 50 14.42 9.10 -14.09
C CYS A 50 15.38 7.92 -14.28
N LYS A 51 16.67 8.20 -14.47
CA LYS A 51 17.70 7.14 -14.53
C LYS A 51 17.83 6.48 -13.17
N GLU A 52 17.44 5.22 -13.10
CA GLU A 52 17.48 4.44 -11.87
C GLU A 52 18.91 3.91 -11.61
N LYS A 53 19.33 3.95 -10.35
CA LYS A 53 20.48 3.20 -9.85
C LYS A 53 19.97 1.90 -9.25
N THR A 54 20.47 0.77 -9.75
CA THR A 54 20.05 -0.56 -9.29
C THR A 54 21.08 -1.19 -8.37
N ILE A 55 20.62 -1.80 -7.27
CA ILE A 55 21.42 -2.67 -6.40
C ILE A 55 20.61 -3.93 -6.08
N THR A 56 21.24 -5.11 -6.18
CA THR A 56 20.63 -6.40 -5.82
C THR A 56 21.18 -6.89 -4.47
N ARG A 57 20.31 -7.42 -3.61
CA ARG A 57 20.64 -8.03 -2.31
C ARG A 57 19.81 -9.29 -2.11
N GLY A 58 20.44 -10.46 -2.24
CA GLY A 58 19.71 -11.73 -2.25
C GLY A 58 18.83 -11.82 -3.51
N SER A 59 17.57 -12.22 -3.37
CA SER A 59 16.59 -12.23 -4.46
C SER A 59 16.03 -10.82 -4.79
N LEU A 60 16.19 -9.87 -3.87
CA LEU A 60 15.57 -8.56 -3.97
C LEU A 60 16.44 -7.60 -4.81
N ARG A 61 15.79 -6.95 -5.78
CA ARG A 61 16.35 -5.85 -6.55
C ARG A 61 15.77 -4.53 -6.05
N TYR A 62 16.66 -3.56 -5.85
CA TYR A 62 16.33 -2.21 -5.41
C TYR A 62 16.67 -1.24 -6.54
N ASP A 63 15.70 -0.47 -7.01
CA ASP A 63 15.88 0.58 -8.01
C ASP A 63 15.64 1.94 -7.35
N LEU A 64 16.65 2.81 -7.34
CA LEU A 64 16.58 4.16 -6.81
C LEU A 64 16.51 5.17 -7.94
N CYS A 65 15.48 6.00 -7.96
CA CYS A 65 15.47 7.25 -8.71
C CYS A 65 16.00 8.40 -7.84
N GLN A 66 16.90 9.20 -8.41
CA GLN A 66 17.43 10.41 -7.78
C GLN A 66 17.09 11.64 -8.63
N HIS A 67 16.69 12.72 -7.97
CA HIS A 67 16.58 14.04 -8.59
C HIS A 67 17.44 15.04 -7.83
N LYS A 68 18.37 15.71 -8.53
CA LYS A 68 19.31 16.70 -7.94
C LYS A 68 20.04 16.16 -6.69
N GLY A 69 20.49 14.90 -6.75
CA GLY A 69 21.23 14.24 -5.66
C GLY A 69 20.39 13.86 -4.43
N LYS A 70 19.06 13.98 -4.50
CA LYS A 70 18.13 13.52 -3.46
C LYS A 70 17.36 12.29 -3.94
N PRO A 71 17.01 11.36 -3.04
CA PRO A 71 16.16 10.23 -3.39
C PRO A 71 14.76 10.76 -3.70
N ALA A 72 14.19 10.33 -4.83
CA ALA A 72 12.82 10.65 -5.22
C ALA A 72 11.90 9.45 -4.94
N TYR A 73 12.30 8.25 -5.36
CA TYR A 73 11.66 7.00 -4.95
C TYR A 73 12.65 5.84 -4.90
N ILE A 74 12.26 4.79 -4.19
CA ILE A 74 12.88 3.46 -4.28
C ILE A 74 11.78 2.44 -4.60
N ARG A 75 12.00 1.63 -5.63
CA ARG A 75 11.18 0.46 -5.96
C ARG A 75 11.94 -0.81 -5.58
N ILE A 76 11.26 -1.74 -4.92
CA ILE A 76 11.77 -3.07 -4.62
C ILE A 76 11.02 -4.08 -5.46
N THR A 77 11.77 -4.94 -6.14
CA THR A 77 11.24 -6.07 -6.91
C THR A 77 11.82 -7.39 -6.41
N ASP A 78 11.02 -8.44 -6.48
CA ASP A 78 11.45 -9.83 -6.27
C ASP A 78 11.16 -10.60 -7.56
N ASP A 79 12.20 -11.18 -8.17
CA ASP A 79 12.15 -11.81 -9.50
C ASP A 79 11.44 -10.95 -10.57
N GLY A 80 11.70 -9.64 -10.55
CA GLY A 80 11.08 -8.67 -11.47
C GLY A 80 9.66 -8.21 -11.08
N THR A 81 9.02 -8.86 -10.11
CA THR A 81 7.70 -8.46 -9.59
C THR A 81 7.85 -7.34 -8.57
N PRO A 82 7.25 -6.15 -8.76
CA PRO A 82 7.27 -5.10 -7.74
C PRO A 82 6.52 -5.55 -6.49
N ILE A 83 7.20 -5.47 -5.34
CA ILE A 83 6.61 -5.80 -4.03
C ILE A 83 6.44 -4.55 -3.17
N SER A 84 7.32 -3.56 -3.31
CA SER A 84 7.25 -2.34 -2.50
C SER A 84 7.73 -1.12 -3.26
N PHE A 85 7.15 0.01 -2.91
CA PHE A 85 7.49 1.31 -3.46
C PHE A 85 7.50 2.37 -2.37
N TYR A 86 8.54 3.20 -2.34
CA TYR A 86 8.70 4.28 -1.36
C TYR A 86 8.96 5.59 -2.09
N GLU A 87 8.12 6.61 -1.86
CA GLU A 87 8.36 7.97 -2.36
C GLU A 87 8.88 8.88 -1.27
N PHE A 88 9.80 9.76 -1.66
CA PHE A 88 10.48 10.69 -0.77
C PHE A 88 10.28 12.13 -1.23
N LYS A 89 10.03 13.01 -0.27
CA LYS A 89 10.03 14.47 -0.44
C LYS A 89 10.96 15.07 0.59
N ASN A 90 11.93 15.88 0.16
CA ASN A 90 12.93 16.44 1.07
C ASN A 90 13.61 15.38 1.97
N ARG A 91 13.89 14.19 1.42
CA ARG A 91 14.47 13.02 2.13
C ARG A 91 13.58 12.41 3.23
N GLN A 92 12.31 12.80 3.33
CA GLN A 92 11.34 12.19 4.21
C GLN A 92 10.41 11.29 3.41
N LEU A 93 10.04 10.14 3.98
CA LEU A 93 9.02 9.27 3.40
C LEU A 93 7.69 10.04 3.35
N VAL A 94 7.06 10.07 2.19
CA VAL A 94 5.72 10.64 1.99
C VAL A 94 4.70 9.61 1.54
N GLN A 95 5.15 8.53 0.90
CA GLN A 95 4.30 7.42 0.50
C GLN A 95 5.07 6.11 0.59
N SER A 96 4.40 5.06 1.04
CA SER A 96 4.84 3.67 0.92
C SER A 96 3.70 2.84 0.36
N CYS A 97 3.98 1.96 -0.59
CA CYS A 97 2.99 1.04 -1.16
C CYS A 97 3.52 -0.38 -1.14
N SER A 98 2.69 -1.32 -0.66
CA SER A 98 2.82 -2.75 -0.90
C SER A 98 2.08 -3.03 -2.21
N ILE A 99 2.84 -3.34 -3.26
CA ILE A 99 2.27 -3.43 -4.61
C ILE A 99 1.46 -4.72 -4.78
N ASP A 100 1.90 -5.80 -4.15
CA ASP A 100 1.22 -7.09 -4.07
C ASP A 100 -0.13 -7.02 -3.34
N ALA A 101 -0.21 -6.22 -2.28
CA ALA A 101 -1.43 -6.05 -1.48
C ALA A 101 -2.32 -4.89 -1.96
N PHE A 102 -1.89 -4.12 -2.98
CA PHE A 102 -2.54 -2.91 -3.46
C PHE A 102 -2.82 -1.85 -2.36
N ILE A 103 -2.05 -1.88 -1.27
CA ILE A 103 -2.20 -1.00 -0.11
C ILE A 103 -1.07 0.01 -0.09
N CYS A 104 -1.44 1.27 0.08
CA CYS A 104 -0.52 2.37 0.25
C CYS A 104 -0.77 3.12 1.55
N SER A 105 0.26 3.77 2.04
CA SER A 105 0.32 4.54 3.28
C SER A 105 0.93 5.90 3.00
N GLY A 106 0.30 6.95 3.49
CA GLY A 106 0.72 8.35 3.36
C GLY A 106 1.32 8.86 4.65
N TYR A 107 2.43 9.58 4.54
CA TYR A 107 3.21 10.05 5.68
C TYR A 107 3.38 11.56 5.68
N LYS A 108 3.34 12.15 6.88
CA LYS A 108 3.69 13.56 7.13
C LYS A 108 4.54 13.63 8.39
N ASN A 109 5.72 14.24 8.31
CA ASN A 109 6.67 14.35 9.42
C ASN A 109 6.98 12.99 10.08
N ASN A 110 7.19 11.94 9.27
CA ASN A 110 7.39 10.56 9.73
C ASN A 110 6.24 9.97 10.57
N ARG A 111 5.02 10.48 10.39
CA ARG A 111 3.80 9.90 10.96
C ARG A 111 2.87 9.47 9.85
N LEU A 112 2.27 8.30 10.02
CA LEU A 112 1.20 7.79 9.19
C LEU A 112 -0.01 8.70 9.37
N VAL A 113 -0.61 9.13 8.25
CA VAL A 113 -1.78 10.01 8.25
C VAL A 113 -2.91 9.51 7.36
N ALA A 114 -2.63 8.55 6.48
CA ALA A 114 -3.63 7.91 5.65
C ALA A 114 -3.19 6.51 5.23
N ILE A 115 -4.14 5.60 5.07
CA ILE A 115 -3.96 4.32 4.38
C ILE A 115 -5.02 4.25 3.29
N TRP A 116 -4.67 3.76 2.11
CA TRP A 116 -5.64 3.50 1.06
C TRP A 116 -5.36 2.18 0.35
N ASN A 117 -6.44 1.55 -0.12
CA ASN A 117 -6.40 0.34 -0.92
C ASN A 117 -6.86 0.69 -2.34
N LEU A 118 -6.00 0.42 -3.32
CA LEU A 118 -6.23 0.74 -4.73
C LEU A 118 -7.23 -0.22 -5.39
N GLU A 119 -7.25 -1.48 -4.96
CA GLU A 119 -8.16 -2.52 -5.49
C GLU A 119 -9.56 -2.35 -4.90
N ALA A 120 -9.67 -2.27 -3.57
CA ALA A 120 -10.93 -2.06 -2.87
C ALA A 120 -11.46 -0.62 -2.99
N GLN A 121 -10.64 0.32 -3.49
CA GLN A 121 -10.97 1.73 -3.66
C GLN A 121 -11.46 2.40 -2.36
N THR A 122 -10.70 2.17 -1.28
CA THR A 122 -11.00 2.73 0.05
C THR A 122 -9.86 3.59 0.55
N VAL A 123 -10.17 4.57 1.41
CA VAL A 123 -9.18 5.37 2.13
C VAL A 123 -9.60 5.56 3.59
N ASP A 124 -8.65 5.40 4.50
CA ASP A 124 -8.80 5.68 5.92
C ASP A 124 -7.80 6.76 6.36
N PHE A 125 -8.31 7.69 7.17
CA PHE A 125 -7.54 8.76 7.81
C PHE A 125 -7.47 8.58 9.34
N ASN A 126 -8.27 7.67 9.90
CA ASN A 126 -8.22 7.33 11.32
C ASN A 126 -7.16 6.25 11.58
N VAL A 127 -5.91 6.64 11.42
CA VAL A 127 -4.75 5.72 11.49
C VAL A 127 -4.19 5.57 12.92
N SER A 128 -5.01 5.78 13.94
CA SER A 128 -4.57 5.84 15.35
C SER A 128 -4.50 4.49 16.06
N SER A 129 -4.99 3.41 15.44
CA SER A 129 -4.97 2.05 16.02
C SER A 129 -3.56 1.52 16.21
N GLU A 130 -3.42 0.54 17.12
CA GLU A 130 -2.15 -0.14 17.38
C GLU A 130 -1.61 -0.86 16.13
N SER A 131 -2.49 -1.55 15.39
CA SER A 131 -2.13 -2.17 14.10
C SER A 131 -1.53 -1.17 13.11
N ASN A 132 -2.05 0.06 13.06
CA ASN A 132 -1.54 1.10 12.17
C ASN A 132 -0.19 1.66 12.66
N ARG A 133 0.09 1.63 13.96
CA ARG A 133 1.41 1.97 14.51
C ARG A 133 2.48 0.95 14.15
N GLU A 134 2.12 -0.33 14.09
CA GLU A 134 3.02 -1.38 13.61
C GLU A 134 3.34 -1.19 12.12
N ILE A 135 2.32 -0.89 11.30
CA ILE A 135 2.49 -0.53 9.89
C ILE A 135 3.41 0.70 9.73
N GLU A 136 3.18 1.77 10.49
CA GLU A 136 4.03 2.97 10.51
C GLU A 136 5.49 2.60 10.81
N THR A 137 5.71 1.82 11.87
CA THR A 137 7.05 1.44 12.32
C THR A 137 7.77 0.59 11.28
N SER A 138 7.09 -0.42 10.74
CA SER A 138 7.63 -1.33 9.73
C SER A 138 8.01 -0.59 8.45
N ASN A 139 7.08 0.21 7.91
CA ASN A 139 7.31 0.96 6.67
C ASN A 139 8.42 1.99 6.81
N LEU A 140 8.50 2.71 7.93
CA LEU A 140 9.59 3.66 8.18
C LEU A 140 10.93 2.95 8.32
N ALA A 141 10.97 1.77 8.95
CA ALA A 141 12.19 0.98 9.09
C ALA A 141 12.68 0.46 7.74
N GLU A 142 11.80 -0.13 6.92
CA GLU A 142 12.15 -0.65 5.61
C GLU A 142 12.54 0.47 4.63
N ALA A 143 11.83 1.60 4.63
CA ALA A 143 12.22 2.76 3.82
C ALA A 143 13.64 3.27 4.18
N LYS A 144 13.98 3.33 5.47
CA LYS A 144 15.32 3.71 5.94
C LYS A 144 16.37 2.67 5.53
N LYS A 145 16.06 1.38 5.64
CA LYS A 145 16.94 0.30 5.20
C LYS A 145 17.20 0.37 3.70
N ALA A 146 16.17 0.59 2.90
CA ALA A 146 16.28 0.78 1.46
C ALA A 146 17.16 2.01 1.11
N LEU A 147 16.97 3.14 1.79
CA LEU A 147 17.82 4.33 1.65
C LEU A 147 19.30 4.04 1.96
N ARG A 148 19.57 3.29 3.03
CA ARG A 148 20.92 2.91 3.46
C ARG A 148 21.66 2.05 2.44
N ILE A 149 20.95 1.20 1.68
CA ILE A 149 21.54 0.40 0.59
C ILE A 149 22.23 1.31 -0.44
N PHE A 150 21.70 2.51 -0.65
CA PHE A 150 22.25 3.51 -1.57
C PHE A 150 23.15 4.56 -0.89
N GLY A 151 23.46 4.40 0.40
CA GLY A 151 24.36 5.29 1.14
C GLY A 151 23.70 6.53 1.74
N TYR A 152 22.37 6.60 1.82
CA TYR A 152 21.67 7.66 2.55
C TYR A 152 21.58 7.36 4.04
N LYS A 153 21.63 8.41 4.86
CA LYS A 153 21.50 8.35 6.33
C LYS A 153 20.06 8.54 6.77
#